data_AF-A0A5N9CWA0-F1
#
_entry.id   AF-A0A5N9CWA0-F1
#
_cell.length_a   1.000
_cell.length_b   1.000
_cell.length_c   1.000
_cell.angle_alpha   90.00
_cell.angle_beta   90.00
_cell.angle_gamma   90.00
#
_symmetry.space_group_name_H-M   'P 1'
#
loop_
_entity.id
_entity.type
_entity.pdbx_description
1 polymer ?
#
loop_
_entity_poly.entity_id
_entity_poly.type
_entity_poly.pdbx_seq_one_letter_code
_entity_poly.pdbx_strand_id
1 'polypeptide(L)'
;RRNVLAVLMSIELMFNAVNVTLVAMAKYLAPAALQDDISSVLTGQVFAVFVITVAAAEIALGLGIVFAMYRTNESVDLSEATALRN
;
A
#
# COMPACT_ATOMS: atom_id res chain seq x y z
N ARG A 1 -8.08 5.45 21.15
CA ARG A 1 -6.95 6.24 20.59
C ARG A 1 -6.78 5.80 19.14
N ARG A 2 -7.16 6.63 18.18
CA ARG A 2 -7.08 6.28 16.75
C ARG A 2 -5.77 6.86 16.23
N ASN A 3 -4.71 6.07 16.18
CA ASN A 3 -3.39 6.54 15.77
C ASN A 3 -3.30 6.59 14.22
N VAL A 4 -2.89 7.72 13.65
CA VAL A 4 -2.67 7.86 12.20
C VAL A 4 -1.68 6.82 11.67
N LEU A 5 -0.61 6.54 12.42
CA LEU A 5 0.41 5.55 12.04
C LEU A 5 -0.17 4.14 11.93
N ALA A 6 -1.14 3.79 12.79
CA ALA A 6 -1.80 2.49 12.73
C ALA A 6 -2.66 2.36 11.45
N VAL A 7 -3.25 3.46 10.97
CA VAL A 7 -3.98 3.48 9.71
C VAL A 7 -3.02 3.30 8.53
N LEU A 8 -1.90 4.03 8.50
CA LEU A 8 -0.88 3.88 7.45
C LEU A 8 -0.34 2.43 7.40
N MET A 9 -0.02 1.83 8.55
CA MET A 9 0.42 0.42 8.57
C MET A 9 -0.65 -0.56 8.08
N SER A 10 -1.94 -0.26 8.31
CA SER A 10 -3.03 -1.10 7.82
C SER A 10 -3.13 -1.06 6.30
N ILE A 11 -2.89 0.10 5.69
CA ILE A 11 -2.86 0.27 4.23
C ILE A 11 -1.69 -0.50 3.62
N GLU A 12 -0.49 -0.40 4.20
CA GLU A 12 0.69 -1.18 3.76
C GLU A 12 0.43 -2.70 3.82
N LEU A 13 -0.25 -3.16 4.86
CA LEU A 13 -0.64 -4.57 5.00
C LEU A 13 -1.61 -5.00 3.89
N MET A 14 -2.57 -4.13 3.53
CA MET A 14 -3.48 -4.39 2.42
C MET A 14 -2.75 -4.47 1.08
N PHE A 15 -1.78 -3.59 0.81
CA PHE A 15 -0.97 -3.68 -0.41
C PHE A 15 -0.13 -4.95 -0.47
N ASN A 16 0.43 -5.40 0.67
CA ASN A 16 1.12 -6.69 0.73
C ASN A 16 0.19 -7.86 0.41
N ALA A 17 -1.06 -7.84 0.86
CA ALA A 17 -2.05 -8.86 0.51
C ALA A 17 -2.35 -8.87 -1.00
N VAL A 18 -2.45 -7.69 -1.62
CA VAL A 18 -2.60 -7.54 -3.09
C VAL A 18 -1.40 -8.14 -3.82
N ASN A 19 -0.18 -7.84 -3.38
CA ASN A 19 1.05 -8.40 -3.97
C ASN A 19 1.09 -9.93 -3.92
N VAL A 20 0.76 -10.52 -2.77
CA VAL A 20 0.68 -11.98 -2.62
C VAL A 20 -0.37 -12.56 -3.56
N THR A 21 -1.53 -11.91 -3.67
CA THR A 21 -2.62 -12.36 -4.55
C THR A 21 -2.21 -12.32 -6.02
N LEU A 22 -1.54 -11.25 -6.47
CA LEU A 22 -1.05 -11.12 -7.84
C LEU A 22 -0.05 -12.21 -8.21
N VAL A 23 0.90 -12.49 -7.32
CA VAL A 23 1.89 -13.57 -7.53
C VAL A 23 1.21 -14.93 -7.51
N ALA A 24 0.26 -15.15 -6.61
CA ALA A 24 -0.50 -16.39 -6.53
C ALA A 24 -1.36 -16.62 -7.79
N MET A 25 -2.06 -15.59 -8.28
CA MET A 25 -2.84 -15.67 -9.52
C MET A 25 -1.95 -15.94 -10.72
N ALA A 26 -0.81 -15.27 -10.84
CA ALA A 26 0.15 -15.53 -11.92
C ALA A 26 0.67 -16.97 -11.89
N LYS A 27 0.79 -17.59 -10.72
CA LYS A 27 1.23 -18.98 -10.57
C LYS A 27 0.12 -20.01 -10.79
N TYR A 28 -1.08 -19.78 -10.23
CA TYR A 28 -2.11 -20.82 -10.10
C TYR A 28 -3.34 -20.62 -11.00
N LEU A 29 -3.56 -19.41 -11.52
CA LEU A 29 -4.74 -19.08 -12.32
C LEU A 29 -4.41 -18.70 -13.77
N ALA A 30 -3.13 -18.56 -14.12
CA ALA A 30 -2.70 -18.31 -15.49
C ALA A 30 -3.13 -19.48 -16.41
N PRO A 31 -3.88 -19.23 -17.50
CA PRO A 31 -4.29 -20.25 -18.46
C PRO A 31 -3.12 -21.12 -18.92
N ALA A 32 -3.31 -22.44 -18.98
CA ALA A 32 -2.31 -23.37 -19.53
C ALA A 32 -1.90 -23.00 -20.98
N ALA A 33 -2.78 -22.33 -21.72
CA ALA A 33 -2.51 -21.81 -23.07
C ALA A 33 -1.56 -20.59 -23.12
N LEU A 34 -1.25 -19.96 -21.98
CA LEU A 34 -0.27 -18.88 -21.87
C LEU A 34 1.07 -19.38 -21.30
N GLN A 35 1.20 -20.66 -20.94
CA GLN A 35 2.41 -21.20 -20.29
C GLN A 35 3.61 -21.36 -21.23
N ASP A 36 3.43 -21.22 -22.55
CA ASP A 36 4.50 -21.48 -23.52
C ASP A 36 5.57 -20.38 -23.56
N ASP A 37 5.26 -19.15 -23.10
CA ASP A 37 6.22 -18.04 -23.04
C ASP A 37 6.57 -17.65 -21.60
N ILE A 38 7.87 -17.66 -21.27
CA ILE A 38 8.43 -17.19 -19.98
C ILE A 38 7.93 -15.79 -19.60
N SER A 39 7.62 -14.95 -20.59
CA SER A 39 7.08 -13.60 -20.40
C SER A 39 5.69 -13.57 -19.74
N SER A 40 4.86 -14.61 -19.87
CA SER A 40 3.52 -14.62 -19.28
C SER A 40 3.56 -14.85 -17.76
N VAL A 41 4.46 -15.74 -17.31
CA VAL A 41 4.65 -16.14 -15.90
C VAL A 41 5.16 -14.97 -15.05
N LEU A 42 5.96 -14.07 -15.66
CA LEU A 42 6.52 -12.89 -15.00
C LEU A 42 5.52 -11.75 -14.77
N THR A 43 4.33 -11.79 -15.37
CA THR A 43 3.39 -10.64 -15.34
C THR A 43 2.96 -10.24 -13.93
N GLY A 44 2.56 -11.20 -13.08
CA GLY A 44 2.13 -10.89 -11.70
C GLY A 44 3.28 -10.46 -10.78
N GLN A 45 4.49 -10.97 -11.04
CA GLN A 45 5.69 -10.62 -10.28
C GLN A 45 6.16 -9.21 -10.63
N VAL A 46 6.17 -8.86 -11.93
CA VAL A 46 6.49 -7.50 -12.40
C VAL A 46 5.47 -6.50 -11.86
N PHE A 47 4.17 -6.82 -11.91
CA PHE A 47 3.14 -5.94 -11.35
C PHE A 47 3.29 -5.74 -9.84
N ALA A 48 3.66 -6.78 -9.08
CA ALA A 48 3.94 -6.65 -7.65
C ALA A 48 5.11 -5.68 -7.37
N VAL A 49 6.15 -5.67 -8.20
CA VAL A 49 7.25 -4.68 -8.08
C VAL A 49 6.73 -3.26 -8.28
N PHE A 50 5.88 -3.02 -9.28
CA PHE A 50 5.25 -1.71 -9.47
C PHE A 50 4.40 -1.30 -8.25
N VAL A 51 3.59 -2.20 -7.70
CA VAL A 51 2.80 -1.91 -6.49
C VAL A 51 3.70 -1.55 -5.30
N ILE A 52 4.82 -2.27 -5.11
CA ILE A 52 5.81 -1.93 -4.06
C ILE A 52 6.38 -0.52 -4.27
N THR A 53 6.69 -0.13 -5.52
CA THR A 53 7.20 1.23 -5.78
C THR A 53 6.17 2.31 -5.50
N VAL A 54 4.90 2.06 -5.79
CA VAL A 54 3.80 3.00 -5.47
C VAL A 54 3.58 3.08 -3.97
N ALA A 55 3.58 1.96 -3.26
CA ALA A 55 3.46 1.92 -1.80
C ALA A 55 4.62 2.68 -1.12
N ALA A 56 5.85 2.54 -1.63
CA ALA A 56 7.00 3.30 -1.15
C ALA A 56 6.85 4.82 -1.36
N ALA A 57 6.27 5.24 -2.49
CA ALA A 57 5.97 6.64 -2.74
C ALA A 57 4.83 7.15 -1.82
N GLU A 58 3.81 6.34 -1.59
CA GLU A 58 2.69 6.65 -0.70
C GLU A 58 3.15 6.82 0.75
N ILE A 59 3.94 5.89 1.30
CA ILE A 59 4.37 5.99 2.70
C ILE A 59 5.25 7.23 2.94
N ALA A 60 6.07 7.61 1.95
CA ALA A 60 6.85 8.85 2.02
C ALA A 60 5.95 10.08 2.07
N LEU A 61 4.92 10.15 1.22
CA LEU A 61 3.93 11.21 1.23
C LEU A 61 3.10 11.23 2.52
N GLY A 62 2.60 10.08 2.94
CA GLY A 62 1.78 9.88 4.13
C GLY A 62 2.52 10.34 5.38
N LEU A 63 3.75 9.89 5.58
CA LEU A 63 4.59 10.34 6.70
C LEU A 63 4.89 11.85 6.63
N GLY A 64 5.12 12.40 5.44
CA GLY A 64 5.26 13.85 5.26
C GLY A 64 4.04 14.63 5.78
N ILE A 65 2.84 14.14 5.49
CA ILE A 65 1.58 14.71 6.01
C ILE A 65 1.48 14.54 7.53
N VAL A 66 1.80 13.35 8.07
CA VAL A 66 1.79 13.11 9.51
C VAL A 66 2.73 14.07 10.25
N PHE A 67 3.94 14.29 9.73
CA PHE A 67 4.88 15.25 10.32
C PHE A 67 4.38 16.69 10.25
N ALA A 68 3.78 17.10 9.13
CA ALA A 68 3.19 18.43 9.00
C ALA A 68 2.04 18.66 9.99
N MET A 69 1.19 17.64 10.19
CA MET A 69 0.12 17.65 11.19
C MET A 69 0.68 17.70 12.61
N TYR A 70 1.68 16.85 12.91
CA TYR A 70 2.30 16.80 14.24
C TYR A 70 2.95 18.12 14.62
N ARG A 71 3.55 18.84 13.66
CA ARG A 71 4.11 20.18 13.90
C ARG A 71 3.07 21.21 14.34
N THR A 72 1.80 21.01 13.98
CA THR A 72 0.72 21.96 14.27
C THR A 72 -0.08 21.55 15.50
N ASN A 73 -0.31 20.25 15.68
CA ASN A 73 -1.21 19.71 16.70
C ASN A 73 -0.50 18.97 17.86
N GLU A 74 0.83 18.79 17.78
CA GLU A 74 1.67 18.05 18.73
C GLU A 74 1.18 16.61 19.03
N SER A 75 0.36 16.05 18.14
CA SER A 75 -0.32 14.78 18.37
C SER A 75 -0.53 14.01 17.07
N VAL A 76 -0.57 12.68 17.19
CA VAL A 76 -0.84 11.71 16.12
C VAL A 76 -2.20 11.01 16.30
N ASP A 77 -3.04 11.47 17.24
CA ASP A 77 -4.41 10.96 17.38
C ASP A 77 -5.33 11.61 16.34
N LEU A 78 -5.93 10.77 15.48
CA LEU A 78 -6.90 11.16 14.46
C LEU A 78 -8.13 11.88 15.04
N SER A 79 -8.48 11.65 16.30
CA SER A 79 -9.63 12.33 16.93
C SER A 79 -9.41 13.82 17.16
N GLU A 80 -8.16 14.27 17.18
CA GLU A 80 -7.80 15.67 17.41
C GLU A 80 -7.75 16.49 16.11
N ALA A 81 -7.86 15.84 14.94
CA ALA A 81 -7.93 16.49 13.64
C ALA A 81 -9.31 17.17 13.38
N THR A 82 -9.63 18.19 14.18
CA THR A 82 -10.95 18.87 14.22
C THR A 82 -10.97 20.23 13.50
N ALA A 83 -9.86 20.66 12.89
CA ALA A 83 -9.72 22.01 12.30
C ALA A 83 -10.80 22.41 11.26
N LEU A 84 -11.51 21.45 10.67
CA LEU A 84 -12.60 21.67 9.70
C LEU A 84 -14.01 21.41 10.26
N ARG A 85 -14.14 21.21 11.57
CA ARG A 85 -15.43 20.97 12.23
C ARG A 85 -16.05 22.32 12.60
N ASN A 86 -17.21 22.63 12.01
CA ASN A 86 -18.03 23.80 12.35
C ASN A 86 -18.62 23.69 13.75
#